data_AF-A0A8I6Y578-F1
#
_entry.id   AF-A0A8I6Y578-F1
#
_cell.length_a   1.000
_cell.length_b   1.000
_cell.length_c   1.000
_cell.angle_alpha   90.00
_cell.angle_beta   90.00
_cell.angle_gamma   90.00
#
_symmetry.space_group_name_H-M   'P 1'
#
loop_
_entity.id
_entity.type
_entity.pdbx_description
1 polymer ?
#
loop_
_entity_poly.entity_id
_entity_poly.type
_entity_poly.pdbx_seq_one_letter_code
_entity_poly.pdbx_strand_id
1 'polypeptide(L)'
;MAHHRRRSCLRRVATIAGGVSAGLLLLAGGHTYAHGQLFSPGLLPLGLGGGADCLPSFAPPSFAPPPFALSPLPPYLLSEAEAEAEAPQPEANLPRRLLPGHRSPPPPPCLPSNLNLDSEADRSHDDADAVLLPDWEVLLLADAEPGSKATCAFQGGASSPARALGRLPGSGRHAYVCPMPEPARSIQPLQAPVLLPTSAASADCPGHALLNWTDRIAFSSATLDNGDVLVFAKGVNHAAGGVQCIYRHCGDAHGVVASFPAITSVQQVTRCPPPPMHLNSRNTELRITVSATGEDPIPSLATYRPQQSESGLLLTPEKNLICACTMVHNVSKFLREWVLYHAAVGVDHFFLYDNGSLDDFADQVAQLRSTGIKISTVPWPWIKMQEAGFSHSAATHQSSCKWMAFIDVDEFIFSPNWSGSEQPSKAMLQALVSVDPDVGQVYLWCFDFAPSGQTSHPQEGVIQGYTCRRKQILRHKSLVRLDAVDHSLENAIHHFTLKAGFKSIWNFQARVNHYKYQAWTEFKSKFKRRVSAYVADWRDPINLESADRAPGLGVDGVEPVDWAQRYCDIKDNLLQQLSRRWFGNGLGSPGSQDT
;
A
#
# COMPACT_ATOMS: atom_id res chain seq x y z
N MET A 1 35.51 52.56 -60.72
CA MET A 1 34.24 52.98 -61.34
C MET A 1 33.20 53.19 -60.25
N ALA A 2 32.43 54.28 -60.36
CA ALA A 2 31.03 54.49 -59.95
C ALA A 2 30.44 53.65 -58.78
N HIS A 3 30.12 54.27 -57.63
CA HIS A 3 28.82 54.91 -57.28
C HIS A 3 27.74 53.87 -56.84
N HIS A 4 26.93 54.04 -55.80
CA HIS A 4 26.81 55.06 -54.74
C HIS A 4 26.01 54.45 -53.54
N ARG A 5 26.29 54.78 -52.25
CA ARG A 5 25.52 55.72 -51.37
C ARG A 5 24.00 55.40 -51.19
N ARG A 6 23.35 55.59 -50.02
CA ARG A 6 23.71 56.33 -48.77
C ARG A 6 22.68 56.09 -47.63
N ARG A 7 23.16 56.19 -46.37
CA ARG A 7 22.49 56.81 -45.16
C ARG A 7 21.21 56.13 -44.61
N SER A 8 20.79 56.34 -43.35
CA SER A 8 21.21 57.33 -42.32
C SER A 8 20.99 56.74 -40.89
N CYS A 9 21.94 56.85 -39.95
CA CYS A 9 21.95 57.79 -38.79
C CYS A 9 20.94 57.46 -37.64
N LEU A 10 21.23 57.62 -36.33
CA LEU A 10 22.44 58.00 -35.57
C LEU A 10 22.30 57.63 -34.06
N ARG A 11 23.43 57.36 -33.36
CA ARG A 11 23.75 57.62 -31.91
C ARG A 11 22.77 57.18 -30.77
N ARG A 12 23.23 56.31 -29.83
CA ARG A 12 23.81 56.60 -28.45
C ARG A 12 22.76 57.09 -27.42
N VAL A 13 22.74 56.80 -26.10
CA VAL A 13 23.61 56.11 -25.07
C VAL A 13 22.76 56.06 -23.76
N ALA A 14 22.87 55.20 -22.73
CA ALA A 14 23.48 53.88 -22.47
C ALA A 14 23.02 53.35 -21.06
N THR A 15 23.46 52.16 -20.62
CA THR A 15 23.26 51.55 -19.26
C THR A 15 21.81 51.10 -18.97
N ILE A 16 21.49 49.99 -18.25
CA ILE A 16 22.14 49.27 -17.13
C ILE A 16 22.07 47.73 -17.30
N ALA A 17 22.96 47.03 -16.61
CA ALA A 17 23.12 45.57 -16.44
C ALA A 17 21.95 44.62 -16.76
N GLY A 18 22.26 43.56 -17.52
CA GLY A 18 21.42 42.37 -17.70
C GLY A 18 22.27 41.17 -18.13
N GLY A 19 22.72 40.37 -17.15
CA GLY A 19 23.47 39.14 -17.40
C GLY A 19 22.54 37.93 -17.50
N VAL A 20 22.49 37.30 -18.68
CA VAL A 20 21.69 36.09 -18.92
C VAL A 20 22.47 34.86 -18.43
N SER A 21 21.91 34.11 -17.49
CA SER A 21 22.36 32.75 -17.18
C SER A 21 21.45 31.74 -17.89
N ALA A 22 22.04 30.94 -18.77
CA ALA A 22 21.34 29.84 -19.44
C ALA A 22 20.98 28.75 -18.42
N GLY A 23 19.73 28.28 -18.45
CA GLY A 23 19.27 27.18 -17.61
C GLY A 23 19.90 25.86 -18.02
N LEU A 24 20.46 25.13 -17.04
CA LEU A 24 20.95 23.78 -17.22
C LEU A 24 20.01 22.80 -16.50
N LEU A 25 19.43 21.85 -17.24
CA LEU A 25 18.77 20.69 -16.63
C LEU A 25 19.81 19.90 -15.85
N LEU A 26 19.51 19.55 -14.60
CA LEU A 26 20.22 18.51 -13.87
C LEU A 26 19.24 17.58 -13.16
N LEU A 27 19.42 16.29 -13.41
CA LEU A 27 18.61 15.19 -12.89
C LEU A 27 18.97 14.94 -11.42
N ALA A 28 17.97 14.78 -10.57
CA ALA A 28 18.18 14.42 -9.17
C ALA A 28 18.51 12.91 -9.04
N GLY A 29 19.79 12.59 -8.87
CA GLY A 29 20.23 11.29 -8.40
C GLY A 29 20.04 11.16 -6.88
N GLY A 30 19.65 9.97 -6.41
CA GLY A 30 19.53 9.68 -4.98
C GLY A 30 20.88 9.48 -4.31
N HIS A 31 21.01 9.87 -3.04
CA HIS A 31 22.17 9.51 -2.22
C HIS A 31 21.80 9.07 -0.81
N THR A 32 22.57 8.09 -0.34
CA THR A 32 22.56 7.45 0.97
C THR A 32 23.14 8.38 2.04
N TYR A 33 22.54 8.37 3.24
CA TYR A 33 23.13 8.99 4.43
C TYR A 33 23.84 7.95 5.28
N ALA A 34 25.12 8.18 5.56
CA ALA A 34 25.90 7.46 6.56
C ALA A 34 26.51 8.48 7.52
N HIS A 35 26.11 8.44 8.79
CA HIS A 35 26.74 9.27 9.84
C HIS A 35 27.93 8.53 10.44
N GLY A 36 29.14 9.00 10.13
CA GLY A 36 30.36 8.62 10.85
C GLY A 36 30.74 9.69 11.87
N GLN A 37 30.83 9.33 13.15
CA GLN A 37 31.47 10.16 14.16
C GLN A 37 32.98 9.86 14.24
N LEU A 38 33.77 10.93 14.28
CA LEU A 38 35.23 10.90 14.38
C LEU A 38 35.68 10.70 15.83
N PHE A 39 36.48 9.66 16.09
CA PHE A 39 37.48 9.67 17.17
C PHE A 39 38.70 8.84 16.76
N SER A 40 39.89 9.47 16.77
CA SER A 40 41.19 8.79 16.82
C SER A 40 41.59 8.58 18.28
N PRO A 41 42.44 7.59 18.59
CA PRO A 41 43.88 7.88 18.55
C PRO A 41 44.72 6.74 17.95
N GLY A 42 45.95 7.06 17.55
CA GLY A 42 46.97 6.06 17.23
C GLY A 42 48.11 6.09 18.23
N LEU A 43 48.76 4.95 18.46
CA LEU A 43 50.22 4.75 18.57
C LEU A 43 50.54 3.29 18.94
N LEU A 44 51.40 2.65 18.14
CA LEU A 44 52.11 1.41 18.48
C LEU A 44 53.33 1.75 19.35
N PRO A 45 53.88 0.79 20.14
CA PRO A 45 55.02 0.04 19.60
C PRO A 45 55.13 -1.45 20.00
N LEU A 46 55.66 -2.22 19.04
CA LEU A 46 56.58 -3.38 19.13
C LEU A 46 56.73 -4.19 20.45
N GLY A 47 56.58 -5.51 20.33
CA GLY A 47 57.10 -6.54 21.25
C GLY A 47 57.26 -7.90 20.56
N LEU A 48 58.41 -8.56 20.73
CA LEU A 48 58.78 -9.84 20.09
C LEU A 48 58.53 -11.04 21.02
N GLY A 49 58.21 -12.23 20.47
CA GLY A 49 58.55 -13.50 21.14
C GLY A 49 57.64 -14.72 20.95
N GLY A 50 57.99 -15.60 19.98
CA GLY A 50 58.08 -17.07 20.15
C GLY A 50 56.83 -17.97 20.32
N GLY A 51 56.79 -19.07 19.54
CA GLY A 51 56.45 -20.40 20.09
C GLY A 51 55.21 -21.17 19.55
N ALA A 52 55.42 -21.97 18.50
CA ALA A 52 54.91 -23.33 18.27
C ALA A 52 53.39 -23.70 18.13
N ASP A 53 53.16 -24.56 17.12
CA ASP A 53 52.21 -25.68 17.00
C ASP A 53 50.69 -25.51 16.74
N CYS A 54 50.34 -25.73 15.45
CA CYS A 54 49.36 -26.69 14.90
C CYS A 54 47.90 -26.76 15.41
N LEU A 55 46.95 -26.30 14.57
CA LEU A 55 45.81 -27.07 14.00
C LEU A 55 44.99 -26.18 13.03
N PRO A 56 44.30 -26.72 11.99
CA PRO A 56 43.62 -25.91 10.99
C PRO A 56 42.19 -25.56 11.40
N SER A 57 41.90 -24.26 11.52
CA SER A 57 40.53 -23.74 11.67
C SER A 57 40.07 -23.08 10.38
N PHE A 58 38.95 -23.54 9.82
CA PHE A 58 38.33 -22.95 8.63
C PHE A 58 37.63 -21.62 9.01
N ALA A 59 38.34 -20.51 8.82
CA ALA A 59 37.72 -19.18 8.83
C ALA A 59 37.05 -18.89 7.47
N PRO A 60 35.77 -18.47 7.42
CA PRO A 60 35.16 -17.99 6.19
C PRO A 60 35.76 -16.63 5.77
N PRO A 61 35.95 -16.37 4.47
CA PRO A 61 36.60 -15.15 4.01
C PRO A 61 35.74 -13.90 4.21
N SER A 62 36.37 -12.85 4.75
CA SER A 62 35.82 -11.51 4.82
C SER A 62 35.72 -10.87 3.42
N PHE A 63 34.50 -10.70 2.90
CA PHE A 63 34.26 -9.96 1.67
C PHE A 63 33.68 -8.58 1.95
N ALA A 64 34.54 -7.56 1.84
CA ALA A 64 34.10 -6.21 1.51
C ALA A 64 33.73 -6.15 0.00
N PRO A 65 32.77 -5.31 -0.41
CA PRO A 65 32.36 -5.23 -1.81
C PRO A 65 33.43 -4.54 -2.69
N PRO A 66 33.75 -5.10 -3.89
CA PRO A 66 34.67 -4.46 -4.84
C PRO A 66 33.98 -3.35 -5.65
N PRO A 67 34.75 -2.41 -6.25
CA PRO A 67 34.21 -1.25 -6.96
C PRO A 67 33.80 -1.55 -8.40
N PHE A 68 32.84 -0.78 -8.91
CA PHE A 68 32.44 -0.83 -10.33
C PHE A 68 33.49 -0.17 -11.24
N ALA A 69 33.83 -0.83 -12.34
CA ALA A 69 34.57 -0.26 -13.46
C ALA A 69 33.76 -0.44 -14.75
N LEU A 70 33.46 0.68 -15.43
CA LEU A 70 32.77 0.71 -16.72
C LEU A 70 33.78 0.59 -17.87
N SER A 71 33.45 -0.18 -18.90
CA SER A 71 33.99 -0.04 -20.26
C SER A 71 33.08 -0.72 -21.30
N PRO A 72 33.09 -0.29 -22.58
CA PRO A 72 31.88 -0.33 -23.41
C PRO A 72 31.80 -1.47 -24.44
N LEU A 73 30.59 -1.74 -24.92
CA LEU A 73 30.30 -2.60 -26.08
C LEU A 73 30.45 -1.84 -27.41
N PRO A 74 30.85 -2.52 -28.51
CA PRO A 74 30.74 -2.01 -29.89
C PRO A 74 29.35 -2.25 -30.50
N PRO A 75 29.01 -1.58 -31.63
CA PRO A 75 27.62 -1.37 -32.05
C PRO A 75 27.02 -2.42 -33.01
N TYR A 76 25.70 -2.32 -33.16
CA TYR A 76 24.80 -3.06 -34.05
C TYR A 76 25.23 -3.13 -35.53
N LEU A 77 24.75 -4.18 -36.21
CA LEU A 77 24.39 -4.12 -37.63
C LEU A 77 22.90 -4.49 -37.81
N LEU A 78 22.22 -3.71 -38.64
CA LEU A 78 20.82 -3.89 -39.05
C LEU A 78 20.73 -4.82 -40.27
N SER A 79 19.61 -5.53 -40.40
CA SER A 79 19.05 -5.83 -41.72
C SER A 79 17.53 -5.92 -41.63
N GLU A 80 16.85 -5.04 -42.35
CA GLU A 80 15.42 -5.12 -42.62
C GLU A 80 15.14 -6.24 -43.63
N ALA A 81 13.94 -6.84 -43.54
CA ALA A 81 13.32 -7.57 -44.62
C ALA A 81 11.80 -7.54 -44.43
N GLU A 82 11.11 -6.72 -45.22
CA GLU A 82 9.66 -6.70 -45.32
C GLU A 82 9.15 -7.93 -46.08
N ALA A 83 7.96 -8.41 -45.72
CA ALA A 83 7.15 -9.29 -46.57
C ALA A 83 5.66 -9.05 -46.26
N GLU A 84 4.92 -8.60 -47.27
CA GLU A 84 3.47 -8.37 -47.18
C GLU A 84 2.69 -9.70 -47.18
N ALA A 85 1.59 -9.77 -46.42
CA ALA A 85 0.55 -10.80 -46.60
C ALA A 85 -0.83 -10.33 -46.10
N GLU A 86 -1.65 -9.90 -47.07
CA GLU A 86 -3.11 -9.94 -47.18
C GLU A 86 -4.02 -10.22 -45.95
N ALA A 87 -5.07 -9.40 -45.81
CA ALA A 87 -6.10 -9.52 -44.77
C ALA A 87 -7.44 -10.09 -45.30
N PRO A 88 -8.12 -11.02 -44.58
CA PRO A 88 -9.49 -11.43 -44.88
C PRO A 88 -10.54 -10.56 -44.15
N GLN A 89 -11.70 -10.34 -44.81
CA GLN A 89 -12.84 -9.60 -44.25
C GLN A 89 -13.75 -10.46 -43.33
N PRO A 90 -14.52 -9.84 -42.42
CA PRO A 90 -15.33 -10.58 -41.44
C PRO A 90 -16.69 -11.04 -41.98
N GLU A 91 -17.08 -12.28 -41.67
CA GLU A 91 -18.44 -12.77 -41.90
C GLU A 91 -19.45 -12.18 -40.89
N ALA A 92 -20.63 -11.83 -41.38
CA ALA A 92 -21.71 -11.27 -40.58
C ALA A 92 -22.60 -12.37 -39.96
N ASN A 93 -22.65 -12.44 -38.63
CA ASN A 93 -23.65 -13.22 -37.90
C ASN A 93 -24.52 -12.28 -37.04
N LEU A 94 -25.80 -12.13 -37.41
CA LEU A 94 -26.78 -11.38 -36.62
C LEU A 94 -27.22 -12.18 -35.38
N PRO A 95 -27.17 -11.60 -34.16
CA PRO A 95 -27.93 -12.11 -33.02
C PRO A 95 -29.42 -11.78 -33.16
N ARG A 96 -30.29 -12.71 -32.75
CA ARG A 96 -31.74 -12.50 -32.64
C ARG A 96 -32.05 -11.33 -31.71
N ARG A 97 -33.08 -10.54 -32.04
CA ARG A 97 -33.69 -9.56 -31.12
C ARG A 97 -34.12 -10.25 -29.82
N LEU A 98 -33.40 -9.98 -28.73
CA LEU A 98 -33.93 -10.18 -27.38
C LEU A 98 -34.84 -9.01 -27.03
N LEU A 99 -35.96 -9.31 -26.36
CA LEU A 99 -36.91 -8.32 -25.87
C LEU A 99 -36.24 -7.43 -24.81
N PRO A 100 -36.58 -6.13 -24.71
CA PRO A 100 -36.07 -5.28 -23.65
C PRO A 100 -36.62 -5.77 -22.31
N GLY A 101 -35.75 -6.38 -21.49
CA GLY A 101 -36.06 -6.67 -20.10
C GLY A 101 -36.43 -5.38 -19.36
N HIS A 102 -37.27 -5.49 -18.34
CA HIS A 102 -37.71 -4.36 -17.51
C HIS A 102 -36.50 -3.55 -17.02
N ARG A 103 -36.29 -2.37 -17.62
CA ARG A 103 -35.46 -1.34 -17.00
C ARG A 103 -36.20 -0.85 -15.77
N SER A 104 -35.54 -0.93 -14.61
CA SER A 104 -35.93 -0.13 -13.44
C SER A 104 -36.09 1.34 -13.87
N PRO A 105 -37.04 2.10 -13.30
CA PRO A 105 -37.13 3.53 -13.59
C PRO A 105 -35.77 4.19 -13.29
N PRO A 106 -35.33 5.16 -14.12
CA PRO A 106 -34.11 5.89 -13.82
C PRO A 106 -34.26 6.57 -12.45
N PRO A 107 -33.22 6.56 -11.60
CA PRO A 107 -33.24 7.33 -10.36
C PRO A 107 -33.44 8.83 -10.70
N PRO A 108 -34.00 9.61 -9.78
CA PRO A 108 -34.40 10.97 -10.09
C PRO A 108 -33.18 11.88 -10.34
N PRO A 109 -33.33 12.91 -11.19
CA PRO A 109 -32.24 13.84 -11.47
C PRO A 109 -31.91 14.71 -10.24
N CYS A 110 -30.61 14.85 -9.93
CA CYS A 110 -30.12 16.00 -9.16
C CYS A 110 -30.47 17.29 -9.91
N LEU A 111 -31.19 18.20 -9.26
CA LEU A 111 -31.33 19.58 -9.71
C LEU A 111 -30.40 20.48 -8.87
N PRO A 112 -29.78 21.51 -9.47
CA PRO A 112 -28.98 22.46 -8.71
C PRO A 112 -29.90 23.29 -7.79
N SER A 113 -29.53 23.42 -6.52
CA SER A 113 -30.28 24.21 -5.56
C SER A 113 -30.29 25.70 -5.95
N ASN A 114 -31.47 26.33 -5.94
CA ASN A 114 -31.65 27.76 -6.23
C ASN A 114 -31.21 28.65 -5.05
N LEU A 115 -29.94 28.54 -4.65
CA LEU A 115 -29.29 29.44 -3.69
C LEU A 115 -28.44 30.45 -4.47
N ASN A 116 -28.65 31.75 -4.19
CA ASN A 116 -28.00 32.84 -4.93
C ASN A 116 -26.47 32.70 -4.94
N LEU A 117 -25.90 32.59 -6.14
CA LEU A 117 -24.47 32.53 -6.41
C LEU A 117 -23.85 33.95 -6.39
N ASP A 118 -24.01 34.67 -5.28
CA ASP A 118 -23.42 36.00 -5.06
C ASP A 118 -22.51 36.01 -3.82
N SER A 119 -21.57 35.06 -3.75
CA SER A 119 -20.25 35.29 -3.16
C SER A 119 -19.25 34.21 -3.61
N GLU A 120 -18.12 34.63 -4.19
CA GLU A 120 -16.97 33.74 -4.49
C GLU A 120 -16.10 33.47 -3.25
N ALA A 121 -16.63 33.66 -2.04
CA ALA A 121 -15.84 33.83 -0.81
C ALA A 121 -16.01 32.74 0.26
N ASP A 122 -16.96 31.82 0.13
CA ASP A 122 -17.29 30.84 1.19
C ASP A 122 -17.47 29.40 0.69
N ARG A 123 -16.51 28.92 -0.10
CA ARG A 123 -16.34 27.49 -0.40
C ARG A 123 -15.04 26.98 0.24
N SER A 124 -15.02 26.92 1.57
CA SER A 124 -13.88 26.35 2.28
C SER A 124 -13.65 24.88 1.88
N HIS A 125 -12.44 24.54 1.45
CA HIS A 125 -12.02 23.16 1.18
C HIS A 125 -11.91 22.29 2.46
N ASP A 126 -12.17 22.85 3.64
CA ASP A 126 -11.95 22.24 4.97
C ASP A 126 -13.00 21.19 5.39
N ASP A 127 -14.16 21.11 4.73
CA ASP A 127 -15.27 20.23 5.14
C ASP A 127 -15.69 19.24 4.04
N ALA A 128 -14.70 18.77 3.27
CA ALA A 128 -14.90 17.75 2.25
C ALA A 128 -14.99 16.34 2.86
N ASP A 129 -16.08 15.64 2.55
CA ASP A 129 -16.32 14.24 2.94
C ASP A 129 -16.17 13.26 1.75
N ALA A 130 -15.67 13.75 0.62
CA ALA A 130 -15.46 12.97 -0.59
C ALA A 130 -14.12 13.28 -1.25
N VAL A 131 -13.55 12.28 -1.93
CA VAL A 131 -12.36 12.41 -2.76
C VAL A 131 -12.52 11.70 -4.10
N LEU A 132 -12.16 12.41 -5.17
CA LEU A 132 -11.98 11.87 -6.51
C LEU A 132 -10.69 11.04 -6.54
N LEU A 133 -10.83 9.75 -6.76
CA LEU A 133 -9.76 8.81 -7.02
C LEU A 133 -9.41 8.81 -8.53
N PRO A 134 -8.24 8.26 -8.91
CA PRO A 134 -7.98 7.77 -10.26
C PRO A 134 -9.12 6.87 -10.79
N ASP A 135 -9.11 6.63 -12.11
CA ASP A 135 -10.17 5.90 -12.84
C ASP A 135 -11.57 6.55 -12.79
N TRP A 136 -11.67 7.81 -12.33
CA TRP A 136 -12.92 8.56 -12.15
C TRP A 136 -13.89 7.94 -11.14
N GLU A 137 -13.38 7.30 -10.09
CA GLU A 137 -14.19 6.87 -8.95
C GLU A 137 -14.22 7.94 -7.86
N VAL A 138 -15.37 8.19 -7.23
CA VAL A 138 -15.46 9.01 -6.03
C VAL A 138 -15.60 8.11 -4.81
N LEU A 139 -14.70 8.27 -3.84
CA LEU A 139 -14.85 7.74 -2.49
C LEU A 139 -15.61 8.77 -1.66
N LEU A 140 -16.75 8.38 -1.10
CA LEU A 140 -17.64 9.22 -0.30
C LEU A 140 -17.81 8.62 1.10
N LEU A 141 -17.74 9.47 2.14
CA LEU A 141 -17.97 9.09 3.53
C LEU A 141 -19.37 9.53 3.98
N ALA A 142 -20.11 8.64 4.65
CA ALA A 142 -21.45 8.92 5.16
C ALA A 142 -21.67 8.30 6.56
N ASP A 143 -22.39 9.01 7.43
CA ASP A 143 -22.61 8.54 8.81
C ASP A 143 -23.62 7.40 8.90
N ALA A 144 -24.66 7.43 8.06
CA ALA A 144 -25.64 6.37 7.95
C ALA A 144 -25.22 5.33 6.90
N GLU A 145 -25.54 4.07 7.16
CA GLU A 145 -25.58 3.03 6.13
C GLU A 145 -26.97 3.11 5.47
N PRO A 146 -27.13 3.65 4.24
CA PRO A 146 -28.33 3.40 3.45
C PRO A 146 -28.59 1.89 3.35
N GLY A 147 -29.88 1.52 3.28
CA GLY A 147 -30.29 0.13 3.08
C GLY A 147 -29.67 -0.50 1.81
N SER A 148 -29.87 -1.80 1.63
CA SER A 148 -29.10 -2.71 0.75
C SER A 148 -28.83 -2.31 -0.71
N LYS A 149 -29.41 -1.22 -1.22
CA LYS A 149 -29.04 -0.56 -2.47
C LYS A 149 -28.99 0.96 -2.27
N ALA A 150 -27.87 1.55 -2.67
CA ALA A 150 -27.62 2.99 -2.65
C ALA A 150 -27.12 3.47 -4.02
N THR A 151 -27.37 4.74 -4.33
CA THR A 151 -27.06 5.37 -5.61
C THR A 151 -26.38 6.71 -5.35
N CYS A 152 -25.23 6.97 -5.98
CA CYS A 152 -24.66 8.31 -6.02
C CYS A 152 -25.33 9.12 -7.14
N ALA A 153 -25.87 10.28 -6.79
CA ALA A 153 -26.39 11.26 -7.73
C ALA A 153 -25.38 12.41 -7.88
N PHE A 154 -25.04 12.75 -9.13
CA PHE A 154 -24.03 13.74 -9.48
C PHE A 154 -24.70 15.00 -10.03
N GLN A 155 -23.98 16.12 -9.99
CA GLN A 155 -24.38 17.36 -10.64
C GLN A 155 -24.70 17.11 -12.13
N GLY A 156 -25.71 17.80 -12.66
CA GLY A 156 -26.23 17.58 -14.02
C GLY A 156 -27.16 16.37 -14.18
N GLY A 157 -27.55 15.71 -13.08
CA GLY A 157 -28.58 14.67 -13.07
C GLY A 157 -28.08 13.27 -13.45
N ALA A 158 -26.77 13.09 -13.66
CA ALA A 158 -26.18 11.77 -13.85
C ALA A 158 -26.15 10.98 -12.52
N SER A 159 -26.11 9.66 -12.58
CA SER A 159 -26.07 8.79 -11.40
C SER A 159 -25.30 7.50 -11.64
N SER A 160 -24.81 6.88 -10.56
CA SER A 160 -24.17 5.56 -10.57
C SER A 160 -24.57 4.75 -9.33
N PRO A 161 -24.50 3.40 -9.39
CA PRO A 161 -24.58 2.58 -8.18
C PRO A 161 -23.47 2.97 -7.19
N ALA A 162 -23.82 3.03 -5.90
CA ALA A 162 -22.85 3.22 -4.83
C ALA A 162 -22.47 1.86 -4.23
N ARG A 163 -21.17 1.52 -4.24
CA ARG A 163 -20.65 0.28 -3.66
C ARG A 163 -20.13 0.54 -2.25
N ALA A 164 -20.73 -0.08 -1.24
CA ALA A 164 -20.24 -0.01 0.12
C ALA A 164 -18.87 -0.71 0.26
N LEU A 165 -17.96 -0.10 1.02
CA LEU A 165 -16.69 -0.71 1.46
C LEU A 165 -16.71 -1.08 2.95
N GLY A 166 -17.79 -0.78 3.66
CA GLY A 166 -17.89 -0.89 5.12
C GLY A 166 -17.44 0.38 5.84
N ARG A 167 -17.20 0.27 7.16
CA ARG A 167 -16.85 1.38 8.04
C ARG A 167 -15.35 1.60 8.07
N LEU A 168 -14.89 2.84 7.86
CA LEU A 168 -13.48 3.18 8.00
C LEU A 168 -13.07 3.19 9.49
N PRO A 169 -11.79 2.87 9.82
CA PRO A 169 -11.36 2.80 11.22
C PRO A 169 -11.16 4.19 11.87
N GLY A 170 -10.73 5.19 11.12
CA GLY A 170 -10.40 6.53 11.65
C GLY A 170 -11.64 7.39 11.90
N SER A 171 -12.27 7.87 10.83
CA SER A 171 -13.64 8.35 10.89
C SER A 171 -14.55 7.12 10.96
N GLY A 172 -15.33 6.96 12.03
CA GLY A 172 -16.22 5.81 12.21
C GLY A 172 -17.44 5.78 11.28
N ARG A 173 -17.27 6.18 10.02
CA ARG A 173 -18.28 6.43 8.97
C ARG A 173 -18.20 5.36 7.89
N HIS A 174 -19.29 5.16 7.15
CA HIS A 174 -19.34 4.21 6.06
C HIS A 174 -18.74 4.81 4.80
N ALA A 175 -17.87 4.06 4.12
CA ALA A 175 -17.26 4.43 2.86
C ALA A 175 -18.02 3.82 1.67
N TYR A 176 -18.24 4.62 0.65
CA TYR A 176 -18.86 4.24 -0.62
C TYR A 176 -17.98 4.62 -1.80
N VAL A 177 -17.87 3.73 -2.78
CA VAL A 177 -17.23 4.03 -4.07
C VAL A 177 -18.29 4.18 -5.15
N CYS A 178 -18.22 5.29 -5.88
CA CYS A 178 -19.17 5.68 -6.91
C CYS A 178 -18.45 6.06 -8.21
N PRO A 179 -18.55 5.26 -9.29
CA PRO A 179 -17.98 5.62 -10.59
C PRO A 179 -18.65 6.88 -11.15
N MET A 180 -17.89 7.94 -11.38
CA MET A 180 -18.40 9.20 -11.94
C MET A 180 -18.75 9.02 -13.42
N PRO A 181 -20.03 9.17 -13.83
CA PRO A 181 -20.44 9.02 -15.23
C PRO A 181 -19.85 10.11 -16.11
N GLU A 182 -19.57 9.80 -17.38
CA GLU A 182 -18.96 10.75 -18.33
C GLU A 182 -19.65 12.12 -18.42
N PRO A 183 -21.01 12.23 -18.43
CA PRO A 183 -21.68 13.53 -18.45
C PRO A 183 -21.41 14.42 -17.22
N ALA A 184 -21.04 13.85 -16.08
CA ALA A 184 -20.70 14.62 -14.88
C ALA A 184 -19.25 15.13 -14.90
N ARG A 185 -18.35 14.48 -15.64
CA ARG A 185 -16.90 14.80 -15.66
C ARG A 185 -16.58 16.15 -16.31
N SER A 186 -17.46 16.64 -17.18
CA SER A 186 -17.32 17.92 -17.89
C SER A 186 -17.90 19.12 -17.12
N ILE A 187 -18.65 18.88 -16.05
CA ILE A 187 -19.28 19.95 -15.26
C ILE A 187 -18.27 20.47 -14.25
N GLN A 188 -18.00 21.77 -14.30
CA GLN A 188 -17.00 22.42 -13.46
C GLN A 188 -17.61 23.55 -12.61
N PRO A 189 -17.16 23.74 -11.36
CA PRO A 189 -16.22 22.88 -10.62
C PRO A 189 -16.86 21.52 -10.29
N LEU A 190 -16.07 20.45 -10.28
CA LEU A 190 -16.54 19.13 -9.84
C LEU A 190 -17.01 19.18 -8.37
N GLN A 191 -18.12 18.53 -8.08
CA GLN A 191 -18.75 18.47 -6.76
C GLN A 191 -18.90 17.02 -6.28
N ALA A 192 -18.94 16.83 -4.97
CA ALA A 192 -19.17 15.51 -4.40
C ALA A 192 -20.60 15.03 -4.71
N PRO A 193 -20.80 13.75 -5.04
CA PRO A 193 -22.13 13.21 -5.28
C PRO A 193 -22.91 13.07 -3.97
N VAL A 194 -24.24 13.17 -4.06
CA VAL A 194 -25.13 12.89 -2.93
C VAL A 194 -25.47 11.39 -2.91
N LEU A 195 -25.33 10.76 -1.74
CA LEU A 195 -25.72 9.37 -1.54
C LEU A 195 -27.23 9.25 -1.29
N LEU A 196 -27.95 8.65 -2.23
CA LEU A 196 -29.39 8.46 -2.16
C LEU A 196 -29.77 7.00 -1.90
N PRO A 197 -30.73 6.72 -1.01
CA PRO A 197 -31.41 5.43 -1.00
C PRO A 197 -32.23 5.29 -2.29
N THR A 198 -32.32 4.07 -2.85
CA THR A 198 -32.95 3.83 -4.17
C THR A 198 -34.44 4.21 -4.25
N SER A 199 -35.10 4.52 -3.13
CA SER A 199 -36.48 4.99 -3.05
C SER A 199 -36.67 6.51 -3.07
N ALA A 200 -35.60 7.32 -3.12
CA ALA A 200 -35.72 8.78 -3.19
C ALA A 200 -36.34 9.22 -4.53
N ALA A 201 -37.26 10.20 -4.48
CA ALA A 201 -38.01 10.68 -5.66
C ALA A 201 -37.44 11.97 -6.28
N SER A 202 -36.60 12.69 -5.55
CA SER A 202 -35.66 13.72 -6.01
C SER A 202 -34.75 14.10 -4.83
N ALA A 203 -33.63 14.76 -5.11
CA ALA A 203 -32.79 15.36 -4.09
C ALA A 203 -32.31 16.73 -4.58
N ASP A 204 -32.40 17.72 -3.69
CA ASP A 204 -31.55 18.89 -3.77
C ASP A 204 -30.11 18.42 -3.56
N CYS A 205 -29.22 18.81 -4.46
CA CYS A 205 -27.82 18.38 -4.43
C CYS A 205 -26.94 19.59 -4.06
N PRO A 206 -26.79 19.89 -2.74
CA PRO A 206 -25.91 20.96 -2.28
C PRO A 206 -24.47 20.70 -2.74
N GLY A 207 -23.80 21.76 -3.18
CA GLY A 207 -22.46 21.69 -3.77
C GLY A 207 -21.37 21.40 -2.74
N HIS A 208 -21.28 20.17 -2.26
CA HIS A 208 -20.24 19.71 -1.36
C HIS A 208 -18.87 19.65 -2.03
N ALA A 209 -17.83 20.00 -1.29
CA ALA A 209 -16.45 19.98 -1.76
C ALA A 209 -15.98 18.55 -2.08
N LEU A 210 -15.32 18.40 -3.23
CA LEU A 210 -14.68 17.16 -3.67
C LEU A 210 -13.17 17.37 -3.69
N LEU A 211 -12.43 16.65 -2.84
CA LEU A 211 -10.97 16.65 -2.91
C LEU A 211 -10.49 15.82 -4.11
N ASN A 212 -9.25 15.99 -4.53
CA ASN A 212 -8.64 15.20 -5.61
C ASN A 212 -7.43 14.43 -5.09
N TRP A 213 -7.44 13.09 -5.24
CA TRP A 213 -6.38 12.21 -4.73
C TRP A 213 -5.00 12.48 -5.33
N THR A 214 -4.89 13.20 -6.45
CA THR A 214 -3.59 13.65 -6.97
C THR A 214 -2.88 14.63 -6.04
N ASP A 215 -3.63 15.33 -5.19
CA ASP A 215 -3.15 16.48 -4.43
C ASP A 215 -2.67 16.06 -3.02
N ARG A 216 -2.44 17.03 -2.14
CA ARG A 216 -2.11 16.76 -0.73
C ARG A 216 -3.39 16.59 0.06
N ILE A 217 -3.53 15.48 0.79
CA ILE A 217 -4.73 15.15 1.58
C ILE A 217 -4.32 14.46 2.89
N ALA A 218 -4.87 14.89 4.01
CA ALA A 218 -4.95 14.11 5.24
C ALA A 218 -6.15 13.17 5.14
N PHE A 219 -5.91 11.89 4.83
CA PHE A 219 -6.93 10.96 4.35
C PHE A 219 -7.54 10.09 5.44
N SER A 220 -6.81 9.83 6.53
CA SER A 220 -7.33 9.04 7.64
C SER A 220 -6.64 9.38 8.96
N SER A 221 -7.12 8.76 10.04
CA SER A 221 -6.64 8.96 11.40
C SER A 221 -6.73 7.65 12.20
N ALA A 222 -6.09 7.60 13.36
CA ALA A 222 -6.36 6.59 14.38
C ALA A 222 -6.07 7.17 15.77
N THR A 223 -6.89 6.84 16.77
CA THR A 223 -6.60 7.18 18.18
C THR A 223 -5.93 5.98 18.84
N LEU A 224 -4.86 6.22 19.59
CA LEU A 224 -4.08 5.19 20.30
C LEU A 224 -4.53 5.07 21.76
N ASP A 225 -4.21 3.94 22.39
CA ASP A 225 -4.56 3.65 23.80
C ASP A 225 -4.05 4.70 24.80
N ASN A 226 -3.00 5.45 24.46
CA ASN A 226 -2.45 6.54 25.29
C ASN A 226 -3.07 7.93 25.00
N GLY A 227 -4.05 8.01 24.10
CA GLY A 227 -4.73 9.23 23.68
C GLY A 227 -4.13 9.93 22.46
N ASP A 228 -2.90 9.60 22.03
CA ASP A 228 -2.29 10.22 20.85
C ASP A 228 -3.09 9.90 19.57
N VAL A 229 -3.07 10.83 18.62
CA VAL A 229 -3.78 10.69 17.35
C VAL A 229 -2.76 10.54 16.23
N LEU A 230 -2.80 9.43 15.50
CA LEU A 230 -2.14 9.31 14.21
C LEU A 230 -2.97 10.02 13.15
N VAL A 231 -2.32 10.83 12.32
CA VAL A 231 -2.86 11.45 11.10
C VAL A 231 -2.11 10.86 9.92
N PHE A 232 -2.86 10.26 9.00
CA PHE A 232 -2.33 9.70 7.76
C PHE A 232 -2.51 10.72 6.64
N ALA A 233 -1.40 11.27 6.14
CA ALA A 233 -1.40 12.38 5.20
C ALA A 233 -0.40 12.20 4.05
N LYS A 234 -0.86 12.53 2.84
CA LYS A 234 -0.05 12.50 1.61
C LYS A 234 0.54 13.89 1.35
N GLY A 235 1.85 13.94 1.07
CA GLY A 235 2.55 15.17 0.67
C GLY A 235 3.16 15.96 1.83
N VAL A 236 3.37 15.35 2.99
CA VAL A 236 4.02 15.92 4.17
C VAL A 236 5.47 15.43 4.24
N ASN A 237 6.32 15.85 3.31
CA ASN A 237 7.71 15.39 3.23
C ASN A 237 8.68 16.51 3.60
N HIS A 238 9.62 16.24 4.50
CA HIS A 238 10.80 17.07 4.81
C HIS A 238 10.51 18.54 5.19
N ALA A 239 9.52 18.78 6.06
CA ALA A 239 9.35 20.09 6.69
C ALA A 239 10.53 20.43 7.61
N ALA A 240 11.51 21.20 7.13
CA ALA A 240 12.72 21.56 7.87
C ALA A 240 12.46 22.37 9.17
N GLY A 241 11.27 22.96 9.31
CA GLY A 241 10.80 23.61 10.54
C GLY A 241 9.88 22.75 11.43
N GLY A 242 9.60 21.51 11.05
CA GLY A 242 8.63 20.63 11.72
C GLY A 242 7.20 20.75 11.19
N VAL A 243 6.30 19.92 11.75
CA VAL A 243 4.90 19.78 11.36
C VAL A 243 3.99 20.16 12.53
N GLN A 244 2.94 20.92 12.27
CA GLN A 244 1.88 21.27 13.22
C GLN A 244 0.65 20.39 12.97
N CYS A 245 0.09 19.84 14.04
CA CYS A 245 -1.23 19.23 14.07
C CYS A 245 -2.28 20.31 14.35
N ILE A 246 -3.42 20.27 13.66
CA ILE A 246 -4.49 21.26 13.76
C ILE A 246 -5.82 20.53 13.89
N TYR A 247 -6.58 20.89 14.93
CA TYR A 247 -7.92 20.40 15.20
C TYR A 247 -8.93 21.53 14.92
N ARG A 248 -10.01 21.22 14.20
CA ARG A 248 -11.13 22.15 13.90
C ARG A 248 -12.46 21.49 14.22
N HIS A 249 -13.51 22.29 14.40
CA HIS A 249 -14.87 21.75 14.34
C HIS A 249 -15.24 21.40 12.89
N CYS A 250 -15.93 20.28 12.67
CA CYS A 250 -16.57 20.03 11.38
C CYS A 250 -17.64 21.11 11.14
N GLY A 251 -17.73 21.61 9.91
CA GLY A 251 -18.62 22.73 9.54
C GLY A 251 -18.11 24.14 9.89
N ASP A 252 -16.92 24.31 10.49
CA ASP A 252 -16.31 25.62 10.76
C ASP A 252 -14.81 25.62 10.40
N ALA A 253 -14.48 26.16 9.22
CA ALA A 253 -13.12 26.28 8.71
C ALA A 253 -12.23 27.23 9.54
N HIS A 254 -12.84 28.20 10.25
CA HIS A 254 -12.13 29.23 10.99
C HIS A 254 -11.99 28.90 12.48
N GLY A 255 -12.87 28.06 13.02
CA GLY A 255 -12.85 27.53 14.38
C GLY A 255 -11.73 26.53 14.65
N VAL A 256 -10.48 26.99 14.69
CA VAL A 256 -9.35 26.19 15.19
C VAL A 256 -9.53 25.93 16.68
N VAL A 257 -9.76 24.66 17.01
CA VAL A 257 -10.03 24.16 18.36
C VAL A 257 -8.73 23.99 19.15
N ALA A 258 -7.69 23.47 18.51
CA ALA A 258 -6.36 23.32 19.09
C ALA A 258 -5.30 23.20 17.99
N SER A 259 -4.07 23.59 18.28
CA SER A 259 -2.92 23.29 17.43
C SER A 259 -1.69 23.00 18.28
N PHE A 260 -0.91 21.99 17.88
CA PHE A 260 0.26 21.49 18.60
C PHE A 260 1.35 21.05 17.63
N PRO A 261 2.64 21.15 17.99
CA PRO A 261 3.69 20.49 17.24
C PRO A 261 3.47 18.97 17.25
N ALA A 262 3.71 18.32 16.11
CA ALA A 262 3.69 16.88 16.01
C ALA A 262 4.80 16.25 16.88
N ILE A 263 4.50 15.11 17.50
CA ILE A 263 5.46 14.31 18.26
C ILE A 263 6.48 13.67 17.31
N THR A 264 5.99 13.13 16.19
CA THR A 264 6.78 12.61 15.07
C THR A 264 6.03 12.86 13.76
N SER A 265 6.74 13.04 12.65
CA SER A 265 6.16 13.05 11.31
C SER A 265 7.15 12.37 10.36
N VAL A 266 6.81 11.17 9.89
CA VAL A 266 7.67 10.30 9.08
C VAL A 266 6.81 9.58 8.05
N GLN A 267 7.27 9.51 6.80
CA GLN A 267 6.49 8.94 5.69
C GLN A 267 5.10 9.62 5.60
N GLN A 268 4.02 8.87 5.46
CA GLN A 268 2.65 9.40 5.47
C GLN A 268 2.05 9.49 6.88
N VAL A 269 2.83 9.33 7.95
CA VAL A 269 2.33 9.18 9.33
C VAL A 269 2.81 10.33 10.21
N THR A 270 1.86 11.13 10.71
CA THR A 270 2.14 12.17 11.71
C THR A 270 1.46 11.81 13.03
N ARG A 271 2.20 11.82 14.12
CA ARG A 271 1.68 11.55 15.47
C ARG A 271 1.44 12.87 16.20
N CYS A 272 0.19 13.11 16.56
CA CYS A 272 -0.30 14.32 17.17
C CYS A 272 -0.65 14.08 18.65
N PRO A 273 -0.36 15.05 19.55
CA PRO A 273 -0.90 15.03 20.91
C PRO A 273 -2.44 15.09 20.91
N PRO A 274 -3.13 14.49 21.89
CA PRO A 274 -4.58 14.61 22.03
C PRO A 274 -5.03 16.07 22.21
N PRO A 275 -6.24 16.44 21.73
CA PRO A 275 -6.83 17.74 22.04
C PRO A 275 -7.21 17.85 23.52
N PRO A 276 -7.30 19.07 24.09
CA PRO A 276 -7.56 19.26 25.52
C PRO A 276 -8.92 18.69 25.96
N MET A 277 -8.93 17.96 27.09
CA MET A 277 -10.09 17.18 27.55
C MET A 277 -11.41 17.95 27.70
N HIS A 278 -11.37 19.26 27.96
CA HIS A 278 -12.58 20.09 28.08
C HIS A 278 -13.37 20.25 26.76
N LEU A 279 -12.74 19.93 25.62
CA LEU A 279 -13.34 19.94 24.29
C LEU A 279 -13.95 18.56 23.93
N ASN A 280 -13.71 17.53 24.74
CA ASN A 280 -14.28 16.18 24.57
C ASN A 280 -15.74 16.12 25.04
N SER A 281 -16.60 16.98 24.49
CA SER A 281 -18.05 16.77 24.55
C SER A 281 -18.38 15.49 23.79
N ARG A 282 -19.18 14.59 24.41
CA ARG A 282 -19.27 13.16 24.04
C ARG A 282 -19.67 12.84 22.59
N ASN A 283 -20.18 13.81 21.83
CA ASN A 283 -20.63 13.67 20.44
C ASN A 283 -19.89 14.59 19.46
N THR A 284 -18.89 15.37 19.88
CA THR A 284 -18.20 16.33 19.00
C THR A 284 -17.13 15.62 18.20
N GLU A 285 -17.40 15.39 16.91
CA GLU A 285 -16.36 15.08 15.94
C GLU A 285 -15.56 16.35 15.60
N LEU A 286 -14.24 16.20 15.53
CA LEU A 286 -13.32 17.24 15.09
C LEU A 286 -12.69 16.83 13.76
N ARG A 287 -12.48 17.79 12.85
CA ARG A 287 -11.61 17.60 11.70
C ARG A 287 -10.16 17.72 12.19
N ILE A 288 -9.29 16.79 11.81
CA ILE A 288 -7.86 16.84 12.15
C ILE A 288 -7.05 16.94 10.86
N THR A 289 -6.06 17.83 10.84
CA THR A 289 -5.13 17.95 9.73
C THR A 289 -3.73 18.33 10.20
N VAL A 290 -2.80 18.42 9.25
CA VAL A 290 -1.41 18.79 9.45
C VAL A 290 -0.99 19.92 8.51
N SER A 291 -0.08 20.77 8.98
CA SER A 291 0.57 21.85 8.25
C SER A 291 2.09 21.69 8.40
N ALA A 292 2.82 21.75 7.29
CA ALA A 292 4.27 21.91 7.34
C ALA A 292 4.59 23.38 7.69
N THR A 293 5.68 23.61 8.43
CA THR A 293 6.05 24.96 8.86
C THR A 293 6.30 25.89 7.67
N GLY A 294 5.49 26.95 7.56
CA GLY A 294 5.52 27.90 6.45
C GLY A 294 4.55 27.56 5.30
N GLU A 295 3.71 26.53 5.44
CA GLU A 295 2.75 26.09 4.44
C GLU A 295 1.32 26.02 4.99
N ASP A 296 0.34 26.21 4.11
CA ASP A 296 -1.07 26.09 4.45
C ASP A 296 -1.44 24.68 4.95
N PRO A 297 -2.41 24.56 5.87
CA PRO A 297 -2.96 23.29 6.32
C PRO A 297 -3.48 22.45 5.14
N ILE A 298 -3.19 21.15 5.17
CA ILE A 298 -3.59 20.25 4.10
C ILE A 298 -5.11 19.97 4.17
N PRO A 299 -5.86 19.91 3.04
CA PRO A 299 -7.26 19.48 3.03
C PRO A 299 -7.44 18.09 3.65
N SER A 300 -8.52 17.87 4.42
CA SER A 300 -8.63 16.69 5.26
C SER A 300 -9.99 15.97 5.18
N LEU A 301 -9.91 14.65 5.03
CA LEU A 301 -10.98 13.68 5.34
C LEU A 301 -10.81 13.10 6.75
N ALA A 302 -9.63 13.25 7.37
CA ALA A 302 -9.30 12.69 8.66
C ALA A 302 -10.09 13.41 9.77
N THR A 303 -10.76 12.62 10.63
CA THR A 303 -11.49 13.15 11.78
C THR A 303 -10.99 12.52 13.08
N TYR A 304 -11.25 13.21 14.18
CA TYR A 304 -11.02 12.73 15.53
C TYR A 304 -12.36 12.65 16.25
N ARG A 305 -12.66 11.48 16.82
CA ARG A 305 -13.79 11.26 17.70
C ARG A 305 -13.23 10.81 19.06
N PRO A 306 -13.52 11.51 20.18
CA PRO A 306 -13.06 11.09 21.50
C PRO A 306 -13.55 9.66 21.78
N GLN A 307 -12.63 8.72 22.01
CA GLN A 307 -13.00 7.36 22.38
C GLN A 307 -13.70 7.36 23.75
N GLN A 308 -14.78 6.59 23.86
CA GLN A 308 -15.34 6.27 25.17
C GLN A 308 -14.38 5.29 25.86
N SER A 309 -13.80 5.72 26.98
CA SER A 309 -13.22 4.77 27.93
C SER A 309 -14.37 3.98 28.56
N GLU A 310 -14.62 2.77 28.04
CA GLU A 310 -15.41 1.79 28.77
C GLU A 310 -14.60 1.34 29.99
N SER A 311 -14.76 2.07 31.10
CA SER A 311 -14.28 1.67 32.41
C SER A 311 -15.13 0.52 32.96
N GLY A 312 -14.99 -0.65 32.32
CA GLY A 312 -15.48 -1.94 32.79
C GLY A 312 -14.30 -2.89 32.99
N LEU A 313 -13.99 -3.22 34.25
CA LEU A 313 -13.08 -4.28 34.70
C LEU A 313 -12.00 -4.73 33.70
N LEU A 314 -10.81 -4.13 33.81
CA LEU A 314 -9.59 -4.46 33.06
C LEU A 314 -9.08 -5.90 33.34
N LEU A 315 -9.79 -6.91 32.82
CA LEU A 315 -9.13 -8.09 32.30
C LEU A 315 -8.52 -7.69 30.96
N THR A 316 -7.24 -7.28 30.95
CA THR A 316 -6.50 -7.16 29.70
C THR A 316 -6.55 -8.52 29.01
N PRO A 317 -7.18 -8.66 27.82
CA PRO A 317 -7.28 -9.95 27.16
C PRO A 317 -5.88 -10.49 26.91
N GLU A 318 -5.68 -11.81 27.05
CA GLU A 318 -4.40 -12.42 26.73
C GLU A 318 -4.07 -12.13 25.26
N LYS A 319 -2.91 -11.50 25.02
CA LYS A 319 -2.50 -11.13 23.66
C LYS A 319 -2.32 -12.37 22.81
N ASN A 320 -2.85 -12.33 21.60
CA ASN A 320 -2.51 -13.30 20.56
C ASN A 320 -0.98 -13.29 20.39
N LEU A 321 -0.32 -14.45 20.38
CA LEU A 321 1.14 -14.51 20.42
C LEU A 321 1.72 -14.07 19.08
N ILE A 322 1.17 -14.57 17.98
CA ILE A 322 1.54 -14.20 16.61
C ILE A 322 0.28 -13.83 15.82
N CYS A 323 0.27 -12.62 15.29
CA CYS A 323 -0.73 -12.16 14.33
C CYS A 323 -0.11 -12.05 12.93
N ALA A 324 -0.92 -12.13 11.88
CA ALA A 324 -0.49 -11.84 10.51
C ALA A 324 -1.23 -10.61 9.97
N CYS A 325 -0.55 -9.73 9.26
CA CYS A 325 -1.10 -8.52 8.66
C CYS A 325 -0.72 -8.45 7.19
N THR A 326 -1.72 -8.22 6.33
CA THR A 326 -1.54 -8.05 4.88
C THR A 326 -2.52 -7.02 4.33
N MET A 327 -2.16 -6.39 3.21
CA MET A 327 -3.09 -5.65 2.37
C MET A 327 -3.59 -6.55 1.24
N VAL A 328 -4.85 -6.44 0.86
CA VAL A 328 -5.49 -7.35 -0.10
C VAL A 328 -6.34 -6.58 -1.12
N HIS A 329 -6.39 -7.08 -2.34
CA HIS A 329 -7.30 -6.66 -3.40
C HIS A 329 -7.52 -7.83 -4.35
N ASN A 330 -8.74 -8.34 -4.46
CA ASN A 330 -9.12 -9.48 -5.32
C ASN A 330 -8.27 -10.75 -5.09
N VAL A 331 -8.29 -11.26 -3.86
CA VAL A 331 -7.41 -12.36 -3.41
C VAL A 331 -8.12 -13.66 -3.04
N SER A 332 -9.43 -13.79 -3.26
CA SER A 332 -10.26 -14.90 -2.76
C SER A 332 -9.63 -16.29 -2.95
N LYS A 333 -9.15 -16.58 -4.16
CA LYS A 333 -8.53 -17.85 -4.55
C LYS A 333 -7.25 -18.21 -3.77
N PHE A 334 -6.53 -17.21 -3.26
CA PHE A 334 -5.33 -17.41 -2.43
C PHE A 334 -5.67 -17.50 -0.94
N LEU A 335 -6.73 -16.80 -0.52
CA LEU A 335 -7.01 -16.54 0.89
C LEU A 335 -7.20 -17.82 1.70
N ARG A 336 -7.94 -18.81 1.15
CA ARG A 336 -8.20 -20.07 1.83
C ARG A 336 -6.91 -20.85 2.14
N GLU A 337 -6.05 -21.03 1.14
CA GLU A 337 -4.77 -21.75 1.31
C GLU A 337 -3.86 -21.03 2.31
N TRP A 338 -3.73 -19.71 2.16
CA TRP A 338 -2.87 -18.89 3.00
C TRP A 338 -3.33 -18.87 4.47
N VAL A 339 -4.63 -18.68 4.73
CA VAL A 339 -5.18 -18.64 6.09
C VAL A 339 -5.11 -20.02 6.75
N LEU A 340 -5.54 -21.09 6.08
CA LEU A 340 -5.55 -22.44 6.66
C LEU A 340 -4.14 -22.92 7.00
N TYR A 341 -3.17 -22.68 6.10
CA TYR A 341 -1.76 -23.02 6.37
C TYR A 341 -1.22 -22.25 7.58
N HIS A 342 -1.34 -20.92 7.60
CA HIS A 342 -0.74 -20.09 8.64
C HIS A 342 -1.41 -20.29 10.01
N ALA A 343 -2.72 -20.53 10.05
CA ALA A 343 -3.43 -20.86 11.28
C ALA A 343 -2.92 -22.17 11.90
N ALA A 344 -2.64 -23.18 11.06
CA ALA A 344 -2.15 -24.48 11.50
C ALA A 344 -0.71 -24.43 12.04
N VAL A 345 0.17 -23.59 11.46
CA VAL A 345 1.57 -23.45 11.93
C VAL A 345 1.78 -22.42 13.05
N GLY A 346 0.77 -21.62 13.41
CA GLY A 346 0.78 -20.83 14.65
C GLY A 346 0.38 -19.35 14.58
N VAL A 347 -0.27 -18.89 13.50
CA VAL A 347 -0.93 -17.57 13.51
C VAL A 347 -2.25 -17.66 14.29
N ASP A 348 -2.39 -16.79 15.28
CA ASP A 348 -3.56 -16.74 16.17
C ASP A 348 -4.66 -15.80 15.68
N HIS A 349 -4.31 -14.75 14.92
CA HIS A 349 -5.25 -13.74 14.40
C HIS A 349 -4.73 -13.10 13.11
N PHE A 350 -5.59 -13.03 12.08
CA PHE A 350 -5.32 -12.39 10.80
C PHE A 350 -5.94 -10.99 10.72
N PHE A 351 -5.21 -10.01 10.22
CA PHE A 351 -5.66 -8.66 9.91
C PHE A 351 -5.53 -8.41 8.41
N LEU A 352 -6.67 -8.29 7.73
CA LEU A 352 -6.76 -8.14 6.28
C LEU A 352 -7.20 -6.71 5.96
N TYR A 353 -6.28 -5.90 5.44
CA TYR A 353 -6.55 -4.53 5.01
C TYR A 353 -7.07 -4.56 3.58
N ASP A 354 -8.39 -4.46 3.41
CA ASP A 354 -9.03 -4.58 2.10
C ASP A 354 -8.98 -3.26 1.33
N ASN A 355 -8.23 -3.26 0.23
CA ASN A 355 -8.11 -2.16 -0.71
C ASN A 355 -9.23 -2.22 -1.77
N GLY A 356 -10.47 -2.39 -1.29
CA GLY A 356 -11.70 -2.32 -2.08
C GLY A 356 -11.92 -3.47 -3.05
N SER A 357 -11.76 -4.72 -2.60
CA SER A 357 -11.98 -5.94 -3.38
C SER A 357 -13.38 -6.01 -4.05
N LEU A 358 -13.45 -6.80 -5.12
CA LEU A 358 -14.57 -6.96 -6.04
C LEU A 358 -14.93 -8.43 -6.31
N ASP A 359 -14.09 -9.37 -5.86
CA ASP A 359 -14.38 -10.81 -5.84
C ASP A 359 -15.17 -11.19 -4.57
N ASP A 360 -15.37 -12.50 -4.38
CA ASP A 360 -16.07 -13.11 -3.23
C ASP A 360 -15.30 -13.03 -1.90
N PHE A 361 -14.41 -12.04 -1.74
CA PHE A 361 -13.51 -11.90 -0.58
C PHE A 361 -14.25 -11.91 0.75
N ALA A 362 -15.38 -11.21 0.83
CA ALA A 362 -16.22 -11.17 2.03
C ALA A 362 -16.80 -12.55 2.40
N ASP A 363 -17.21 -13.33 1.40
CA ASP A 363 -17.77 -14.68 1.59
C ASP A 363 -16.67 -15.69 1.97
N GLN A 364 -15.48 -15.60 1.37
CA GLN A 364 -14.32 -16.40 1.76
C GLN A 364 -13.91 -16.10 3.22
N VAL A 365 -13.89 -14.83 3.63
CA VAL A 365 -13.63 -14.44 5.03
C VAL A 365 -14.72 -14.98 5.97
N ALA A 366 -16.00 -14.90 5.57
CA ALA A 366 -17.11 -15.43 6.37
C ALA A 366 -17.01 -16.96 6.54
N GLN A 367 -16.67 -17.69 5.48
CA GLN A 367 -16.46 -19.14 5.51
C GLN A 367 -15.25 -19.51 6.39
N LEU A 368 -14.14 -18.77 6.33
CA LEU A 368 -12.99 -19.03 7.18
C LEU A 368 -13.29 -18.72 8.66
N ARG A 369 -14.01 -17.62 8.96
CA ARG A 369 -14.47 -17.30 10.32
C ARG A 369 -15.37 -18.39 10.90
N SER A 370 -16.25 -19.02 10.12
CA SER A 370 -17.14 -20.08 10.61
C SER A 370 -16.39 -21.37 11.02
N THR A 371 -15.14 -21.55 10.56
CA THR A 371 -14.24 -22.63 11.05
C THR A 371 -13.56 -22.31 12.40
N GLY A 372 -13.83 -21.14 12.99
CA GLY A 372 -13.25 -20.69 14.26
C GLY A 372 -11.96 -19.88 14.14
N ILE A 373 -11.51 -19.57 12.91
CA ILE A 373 -10.30 -18.77 12.68
C ILE A 373 -10.59 -17.29 12.92
N LYS A 374 -9.79 -16.64 13.77
CA LYS A 374 -9.91 -15.20 14.04
C LYS A 374 -9.40 -14.39 12.84
N ILE A 375 -10.30 -13.68 12.17
CA ILE A 375 -9.97 -12.77 11.06
C ILE A 375 -10.65 -11.43 11.32
N SER A 376 -9.87 -10.34 11.35
CA SER A 376 -10.33 -8.96 11.31
C SER A 376 -10.11 -8.38 9.92
N THR A 377 -11.12 -7.70 9.38
CA THR A 377 -11.12 -7.06 8.06
C THR A 377 -11.21 -5.56 8.25
N VAL A 378 -10.26 -4.81 7.70
CA VAL A 378 -10.16 -3.35 7.83
C VAL A 378 -10.29 -2.73 6.44
N PRO A 379 -11.36 -1.96 6.16
CA PRO A 379 -11.46 -1.23 4.90
C PRO A 379 -10.35 -0.18 4.78
N TRP A 380 -9.55 -0.27 3.72
CA TRP A 380 -8.41 0.62 3.49
C TRP A 380 -8.36 1.05 2.00
N PRO A 381 -9.29 1.90 1.54
CA PRO A 381 -9.45 2.26 0.12
C PRO A 381 -8.35 3.16 -0.45
N TRP A 382 -7.33 3.48 0.34
CA TRP A 382 -6.32 4.49 0.03
C TRP A 382 -5.29 3.95 -0.97
N ILE A 383 -5.18 4.60 -2.12
CA ILE A 383 -4.36 4.11 -3.24
C ILE A 383 -2.88 4.38 -2.97
N LYS A 384 -2.04 3.34 -3.12
CA LYS A 384 -0.61 3.35 -2.82
C LYS A 384 -0.29 3.77 -1.36
N MET A 385 -0.97 3.14 -0.39
CA MET A 385 -0.82 3.43 1.06
C MET A 385 -0.60 2.16 1.91
N GLN A 386 0.18 1.20 1.43
CA GLN A 386 0.52 -0.03 2.16
C GLN A 386 1.29 0.24 3.45
N GLU A 387 2.35 1.04 3.38
CA GLU A 387 3.21 1.41 4.50
C GLU A 387 2.41 2.08 5.62
N ALA A 388 1.49 2.99 5.25
CA ALA A 388 0.57 3.64 6.17
C ALA A 388 -0.42 2.65 6.82
N GLY A 389 -0.95 1.69 6.05
CA GLY A 389 -1.82 0.62 6.58
C GLY A 389 -1.07 -0.30 7.55
N PHE A 390 0.20 -0.57 7.29
CA PHE A 390 1.05 -1.35 8.19
C PHE A 390 1.41 -0.56 9.46
N SER A 391 1.68 0.74 9.38
CA SER A 391 1.82 1.63 10.55
C SER A 391 0.53 1.69 11.38
N HIS A 392 -0.65 1.78 10.74
CA HIS A 392 -1.95 1.70 11.41
C HIS A 392 -2.11 0.38 12.17
N SER A 393 -1.82 -0.75 11.53
CA SER A 393 -1.89 -2.09 12.14
C SER A 393 -0.94 -2.26 13.32
N ALA A 394 0.33 -1.84 13.15
CA ALA A 394 1.35 -1.92 14.19
C ALA A 394 1.02 -1.05 15.42
N ALA A 395 0.30 0.06 15.24
CA ALA A 395 -0.07 0.96 16.33
C ALA A 395 -1.38 0.56 17.02
N THR A 396 -2.41 0.18 16.25
CA THR A 396 -3.76 -0.10 16.78
C THR A 396 -3.94 -1.52 17.34
N HIS A 397 -2.95 -2.42 17.16
CA HIS A 397 -3.02 -3.80 17.63
C HIS A 397 -1.94 -4.17 18.67
N GLN A 398 -1.24 -3.18 19.23
CA GLN A 398 -0.25 -3.42 20.30
C GLN A 398 -0.86 -4.07 21.54
N SER A 399 -2.13 -3.77 21.86
CA SER A 399 -2.86 -4.33 22.99
C SER A 399 -3.42 -5.73 22.74
N SER A 400 -3.55 -6.18 21.49
CA SER A 400 -4.17 -7.47 21.11
C SER A 400 -3.20 -8.51 20.53
N CYS A 401 -2.00 -8.09 20.11
CA CYS A 401 -0.97 -8.95 19.50
C CYS A 401 0.41 -8.69 20.15
N LYS A 402 1.21 -9.74 20.34
CA LYS A 402 2.61 -9.61 20.79
C LYS A 402 3.57 -9.48 19.61
N TRP A 403 3.50 -10.40 18.66
CA TRP A 403 4.23 -10.37 17.40
C TRP A 403 3.28 -10.22 16.21
N MET A 404 3.75 -9.58 15.15
CA MET A 404 3.03 -9.43 13.89
C MET A 404 3.95 -9.79 12.72
N ALA A 405 3.50 -10.70 11.86
CA ALA A 405 4.13 -11.02 10.59
C ALA A 405 3.50 -10.15 9.49
N PHE A 406 4.32 -9.33 8.82
CA PHE A 406 3.91 -8.55 7.66
C PHE A 406 4.31 -9.31 6.39
N ILE A 407 3.39 -10.12 5.88
CA ILE A 407 3.58 -11.07 4.78
C ILE A 407 2.37 -11.03 3.84
N ASP A 408 2.62 -11.09 2.54
CA ASP A 408 1.56 -11.02 1.52
C ASP A 408 0.82 -12.38 1.41
N VAL A 409 -0.38 -12.40 0.81
CA VAL A 409 -1.20 -13.64 0.68
C VAL A 409 -0.59 -14.74 -0.19
N ASP A 410 0.45 -14.42 -0.95
CA ASP A 410 1.25 -15.35 -1.73
C ASP A 410 2.63 -15.63 -1.08
N GLU A 411 2.75 -15.40 0.23
CA GLU A 411 3.96 -15.61 1.01
C GLU A 411 3.73 -16.56 2.19
N PHE A 412 4.58 -17.59 2.28
CA PHE A 412 4.41 -18.69 3.22
C PHE A 412 5.67 -18.87 4.08
N ILE A 413 5.53 -18.70 5.40
CA ILE A 413 6.61 -18.94 6.36
C ILE A 413 6.81 -20.45 6.50
N PHE A 414 8.04 -20.92 6.32
CA PHE A 414 8.40 -22.34 6.30
C PHE A 414 9.80 -22.60 6.84
N SER A 415 9.99 -23.68 7.60
CA SER A 415 11.31 -24.20 7.97
C SER A 415 11.53 -25.58 7.35
N PRO A 416 12.66 -25.82 6.64
CA PRO A 416 13.05 -27.15 6.18
C PRO A 416 13.11 -28.21 7.29
N ASN A 417 13.32 -27.81 8.55
CA ASN A 417 13.34 -28.71 9.70
C ASN A 417 11.96 -29.30 10.03
N TRP A 418 10.87 -28.72 9.52
CA TRP A 418 9.52 -29.29 9.65
C TRP A 418 9.27 -30.49 8.72
N SER A 419 10.19 -30.83 7.82
CA SER A 419 10.04 -31.90 6.83
C SER A 419 9.76 -33.29 7.42
N GLY A 420 10.13 -33.54 8.69
CA GLY A 420 9.82 -34.76 9.43
C GLY A 420 8.53 -34.73 10.26
N SER A 421 7.75 -33.64 10.23
CA SER A 421 6.52 -33.52 11.03
C SER A 421 5.33 -34.15 10.32
N GLU A 422 4.63 -35.07 10.99
CA GLU A 422 3.41 -35.71 10.48
C GLU A 422 2.20 -34.75 10.45
N GLN A 423 2.18 -33.75 11.33
CA GLN A 423 1.11 -32.76 11.45
C GLN A 423 1.69 -31.35 11.65
N PRO A 424 0.95 -30.28 11.27
CA PRO A 424 1.30 -28.92 11.63
C PRO A 424 1.03 -28.68 13.13
N SER A 425 1.71 -27.71 13.74
CA SER A 425 1.40 -27.29 15.11
C SER A 425 1.76 -25.83 15.36
N LYS A 426 1.05 -25.18 16.29
CA LYS A 426 1.34 -23.78 16.67
C LYS A 426 2.78 -23.55 17.16
N ALA A 427 3.42 -24.57 17.71
CA ALA A 427 4.81 -24.52 18.16
C ALA A 427 5.79 -24.15 17.02
N MET A 428 5.42 -24.39 15.75
CA MET A 428 6.27 -24.15 14.58
C MET A 428 6.63 -22.68 14.40
N LEU A 429 5.65 -21.77 14.36
CA LEU A 429 5.94 -20.33 14.31
C LEU A 429 6.34 -19.76 15.69
N GLN A 430 5.83 -20.32 16.79
CA GLN A 430 6.23 -19.91 18.14
C GLN A 430 7.72 -20.08 18.40
N ALA A 431 8.34 -21.14 17.87
CA ALA A 431 9.78 -21.36 17.94
C ALA A 431 10.60 -20.26 17.23
N LEU A 432 10.04 -19.58 16.22
CA LEU A 432 10.73 -18.51 15.50
C LEU A 432 10.77 -17.19 16.30
N VAL A 433 9.86 -17.02 17.26
CA VAL A 433 9.73 -15.83 18.13
C VAL A 433 10.05 -16.11 19.60
N SER A 434 10.56 -17.31 19.89
CA SER A 434 11.12 -17.69 21.19
C SER A 434 12.56 -17.20 21.29
N VAL A 435 12.71 -15.88 21.40
CA VAL A 435 13.97 -15.13 21.29
C VAL A 435 14.21 -14.27 22.54
N ASP A 436 15.43 -13.72 22.69
CA ASP A 436 15.77 -12.84 23.82
C ASP A 436 14.78 -11.67 23.97
N PRO A 437 14.52 -11.17 25.20
CA PRO A 437 13.58 -10.08 25.43
C PRO A 437 13.89 -8.75 24.74
N ASP A 438 15.14 -8.53 24.33
CA ASP A 438 15.61 -7.36 23.58
C ASP A 438 15.50 -7.52 22.05
N VAL A 439 15.07 -8.68 21.55
CA VAL A 439 14.80 -8.86 20.12
C VAL A 439 13.43 -8.26 19.77
N GLY A 440 13.43 -7.19 18.99
CA GLY A 440 12.22 -6.54 18.48
C GLY A 440 11.79 -7.06 17.11
N GLN A 441 12.67 -7.77 16.37
CA GLN A 441 12.41 -8.15 14.99
C GLN A 441 13.22 -9.39 14.58
N VAL A 442 12.56 -10.33 13.89
CA VAL A 442 13.18 -11.56 13.38
C VAL A 442 13.08 -11.57 11.86
N TYR A 443 14.22 -11.50 11.18
CA TYR A 443 14.32 -11.56 9.72
C TYR A 443 14.34 -12.99 9.20
N LEU A 444 13.57 -13.22 8.13
CA LEU A 444 13.51 -14.45 7.36
C LEU A 444 13.91 -14.18 5.91
N TRP A 445 14.77 -15.03 5.34
CA TRP A 445 15.12 -14.97 3.92
C TRP A 445 13.90 -15.22 3.03
N CYS A 446 13.70 -14.39 2.01
CA CYS A 446 12.57 -14.50 1.08
C CYS A 446 13.02 -15.09 -0.26
N PHE A 447 12.45 -16.24 -0.61
CA PHE A 447 12.76 -17.00 -1.82
C PHE A 447 11.66 -16.81 -2.86
N ASP A 448 11.97 -16.13 -3.97
CA ASP A 448 11.02 -15.87 -5.06
C ASP A 448 10.77 -17.16 -5.91
N PHE A 449 9.56 -17.70 -5.83
CA PHE A 449 9.04 -18.81 -6.64
C PHE A 449 8.49 -18.34 -8.00
N ALA A 450 8.42 -19.29 -8.94
CA ALA A 450 8.27 -19.09 -10.37
C ALA A 450 7.10 -19.92 -10.98
N PRO A 451 6.68 -19.66 -12.23
CA PRO A 451 5.44 -20.22 -12.77
C PRO A 451 5.45 -21.74 -12.93
N SER A 452 6.64 -22.36 -12.94
CA SER A 452 6.80 -23.83 -12.83
C SER A 452 6.14 -24.63 -13.96
N GLY A 453 6.03 -24.04 -15.15
CA GLY A 453 5.31 -24.60 -16.31
C GLY A 453 3.81 -24.30 -16.34
N GLN A 454 3.26 -23.66 -15.31
CA GLN A 454 1.84 -23.32 -15.23
C GLN A 454 1.51 -22.07 -16.07
N THR A 455 0.45 -22.16 -16.87
CA THR A 455 -0.11 -21.04 -17.66
C THR A 455 -1.32 -20.39 -16.99
N SER A 456 -1.86 -20.99 -15.92
CA SER A 456 -2.99 -20.49 -15.13
C SER A 456 -2.73 -20.64 -13.63
N HIS A 457 -3.65 -20.13 -12.79
CA HIS A 457 -3.62 -20.39 -11.35
C HIS A 457 -3.87 -21.90 -11.08
N PRO A 458 -3.00 -22.59 -10.32
CA PRO A 458 -3.17 -24.00 -9.99
C PRO A 458 -4.40 -24.24 -9.13
N GLN A 459 -5.23 -25.23 -9.46
CA GLN A 459 -6.47 -25.52 -8.71
C GLN A 459 -6.19 -25.99 -7.27
N GLU A 460 -5.05 -26.66 -7.08
CA GLU A 460 -4.60 -27.20 -5.80
C GLU A 460 -4.02 -26.14 -4.84
N GLY A 461 -3.76 -24.93 -5.34
CA GLY A 461 -3.11 -23.82 -4.63
C GLY A 461 -1.67 -23.52 -5.08
N VAL A 462 -1.14 -22.38 -4.66
CA VAL A 462 0.20 -21.89 -5.04
C VAL A 462 1.31 -22.76 -4.49
N ILE A 463 1.14 -23.35 -3.29
CA ILE A 463 2.11 -24.31 -2.72
C ILE A 463 2.21 -25.55 -3.61
N GLN A 464 1.10 -25.96 -4.21
CA GLN A 464 1.00 -27.21 -4.95
C GLN A 464 1.45 -27.08 -6.40
N GLY A 465 1.07 -26.00 -7.09
CA GLY A 465 1.42 -25.82 -8.50
C GLY A 465 2.77 -25.15 -8.77
N TYR A 466 3.30 -24.33 -7.86
CA TYR A 466 4.56 -23.61 -8.03
C TYR A 466 5.70 -24.25 -7.23
N THR A 467 6.63 -24.91 -7.91
CA THR A 467 7.77 -25.66 -7.33
C THR A 467 9.14 -25.27 -7.89
N CYS A 468 9.19 -24.40 -8.88
CA CYS A 468 10.39 -23.74 -9.35
C CYS A 468 10.62 -22.46 -8.56
N ARG A 469 11.88 -22.13 -8.28
CA ARG A 469 12.27 -20.83 -7.73
C ARG A 469 13.62 -20.35 -8.23
N ARG A 470 13.88 -19.06 -8.03
CA ARG A 470 15.19 -18.47 -8.30
C ARG A 470 16.25 -18.96 -7.30
N LYS A 471 17.50 -18.98 -7.75
CA LYS A 471 18.68 -19.26 -6.91
C LYS A 471 19.11 -18.02 -6.12
N GLN A 472 18.95 -16.84 -6.72
CA GLN A 472 19.28 -15.57 -6.09
C GLN A 472 18.22 -15.20 -5.04
N ILE A 473 18.67 -14.94 -3.81
CA ILE A 473 17.85 -14.41 -2.72
C ILE A 473 18.02 -12.88 -2.74
N LEU A 474 16.91 -12.14 -2.88
CA LEU A 474 16.93 -10.68 -3.08
C LEU A 474 16.29 -9.90 -1.93
N ARG A 475 15.54 -10.57 -1.05
CA ARG A 475 14.70 -9.92 -0.03
C ARG A 475 14.64 -10.73 1.25
N HIS A 476 14.11 -10.07 2.27
CA HIS A 476 13.66 -10.65 3.52
C HIS A 476 12.21 -10.27 3.80
N LYS A 477 11.63 -10.94 4.78
CA LYS A 477 10.41 -10.53 5.50
C LYS A 477 10.72 -10.57 6.99
N SER A 478 9.83 -10.06 7.83
CA SER A 478 10.02 -10.09 9.27
C SER A 478 8.77 -10.43 10.08
N LEU A 479 9.01 -11.01 11.24
CA LEU A 479 8.08 -10.95 12.36
C LEU A 479 8.57 -9.84 13.31
N VAL A 480 7.67 -8.94 13.66
CA VAL A 480 7.97 -7.73 14.44
C VAL A 480 7.23 -7.78 15.77
N ARG A 481 7.92 -7.48 16.86
CA ARG A 481 7.35 -7.41 18.20
C ARG A 481 6.75 -6.01 18.38
N LEU A 482 5.44 -5.93 18.59
CA LEU A 482 4.73 -4.65 18.45
C LEU A 482 5.09 -3.61 19.53
N ASP A 483 5.48 -4.05 20.74
CA ASP A 483 5.98 -3.16 21.80
C ASP A 483 7.40 -2.62 21.53
N ALA A 484 8.14 -3.20 20.59
CA ALA A 484 9.49 -2.79 20.18
C ALA A 484 9.51 -1.81 19.00
N VAL A 485 8.40 -1.65 18.26
CA VAL A 485 8.29 -0.71 17.13
C VAL A 485 8.47 0.72 17.61
N ASP A 486 9.26 1.51 16.88
CA ASP A 486 9.52 2.91 17.18
C ASP A 486 8.25 3.78 17.10
N HIS A 487 8.24 4.88 17.85
CA HIS A 487 7.10 5.80 17.92
C HIS A 487 6.81 6.55 16.61
N SER A 488 7.77 6.63 15.69
CA SER A 488 7.58 7.12 14.32
C SER A 488 6.75 6.18 13.42
N LEU A 489 6.68 4.89 13.76
CA LEU A 489 6.06 3.83 12.93
C LEU A 489 6.65 3.69 11.52
N GLU A 490 7.88 4.19 11.31
CA GLU A 490 8.61 4.10 10.05
C GLU A 490 8.81 2.62 9.65
N ASN A 491 8.48 2.31 8.39
CA ASN A 491 8.65 0.97 7.86
C ASN A 491 9.01 0.96 6.37
N ALA A 492 9.66 -0.11 5.95
CA ALA A 492 9.95 -0.39 4.54
C ALA A 492 9.21 -1.67 4.09
N ILE A 493 7.92 -1.79 4.46
CA ILE A 493 7.00 -2.92 4.22
C ILE A 493 7.41 -4.21 4.95
N HIS A 494 8.65 -4.66 4.74
CA HIS A 494 9.20 -5.93 5.21
C HIS A 494 9.81 -5.86 6.60
N HIS A 495 9.97 -4.65 7.16
CA HIS A 495 10.56 -4.37 8.47
C HIS A 495 10.24 -2.95 8.95
N PHE A 496 10.35 -2.75 10.27
CA PHE A 496 10.13 -1.48 10.97
C PHE A 496 11.40 -0.97 11.62
N THR A 497 11.46 0.36 11.81
CA THR A 497 12.40 1.01 12.74
C THR A 497 12.01 0.62 14.18
N LEU A 498 13.00 0.25 15.00
CA LEU A 498 12.81 -0.21 16.37
C LEU A 498 13.22 0.85 17.38
N LYS A 499 12.58 0.83 18.56
CA LYS A 499 12.97 1.64 19.72
C LYS A 499 14.40 1.35 20.15
N ALA A 500 15.07 2.35 20.70
CA ALA A 500 16.38 2.20 21.32
C ALA A 500 16.38 1.06 22.37
N GLY A 501 17.41 0.22 22.34
CA GLY A 501 17.54 -0.96 23.20
C GLY A 501 16.99 -2.26 22.59
N PHE A 502 16.21 -2.21 21.50
CA PHE A 502 15.81 -3.41 20.76
C PHE A 502 16.73 -3.69 19.57
N LYS A 503 16.95 -4.98 19.28
CA LYS A 503 17.76 -5.48 18.16
C LYS A 503 16.92 -6.28 17.16
N SER A 504 17.37 -6.31 15.90
CA SER A 504 16.89 -7.25 14.88
C SER A 504 17.86 -8.43 14.78
N ILE A 505 17.35 -9.65 14.58
CA ILE A 505 18.17 -10.85 14.34
C ILE A 505 17.76 -11.55 13.05
N TRP A 506 18.68 -12.35 12.47
CA TRP A 506 18.36 -13.27 11.38
C TRP A 506 18.08 -14.66 11.90
N ASN A 507 16.96 -15.26 11.47
CA ASN A 507 16.69 -16.68 11.70
C ASN A 507 17.02 -17.46 10.42
N PHE A 508 18.06 -18.28 10.48
CA PHE A 508 18.54 -19.10 9.36
C PHE A 508 17.86 -20.47 9.26
N GLN A 509 17.01 -20.84 10.21
CA GLN A 509 16.28 -22.11 10.24
C GLN A 509 14.94 -22.03 9.51
N ALA A 510 14.40 -20.83 9.29
CA ALA A 510 13.17 -20.59 8.56
C ALA A 510 13.37 -19.61 7.40
N ARG A 511 12.44 -19.62 6.47
CA ARG A 511 12.40 -18.77 5.28
C ARG A 511 10.95 -18.40 4.94
N VAL A 512 10.77 -17.45 4.04
CA VAL A 512 9.51 -17.21 3.34
C VAL A 512 9.64 -17.76 1.92
N ASN A 513 8.71 -18.63 1.53
CA ASN A 513 8.45 -18.93 0.12
C ASN A 513 7.51 -17.85 -0.41
N HIS A 514 7.95 -17.03 -1.37
CA HIS A 514 7.14 -15.96 -1.98
C HIS A 514 6.81 -16.34 -3.41
N TYR A 515 5.53 -16.60 -3.69
CA TYR A 515 5.03 -17.00 -5.00
C TYR A 515 4.85 -15.79 -5.93
N LYS A 516 5.97 -15.07 -6.14
CA LYS A 516 6.05 -13.77 -6.82
C LYS A 516 5.77 -13.82 -8.32
N TYR A 517 6.38 -14.77 -9.03
CA TYR A 517 6.24 -14.91 -10.47
C TYR A 517 5.25 -16.05 -10.73
N GLN A 518 3.97 -15.75 -10.58
CA GLN A 518 2.87 -16.68 -10.85
C GLN A 518 2.62 -16.81 -12.36
N ALA A 519 1.62 -17.60 -12.73
CA ALA A 519 1.06 -17.60 -14.08
C ALA A 519 0.74 -16.16 -14.54
N TRP A 520 0.87 -15.89 -15.84
CA TRP A 520 0.96 -14.52 -16.35
C TRP A 520 -0.25 -13.64 -15.99
N THR A 521 -1.46 -14.19 -16.05
CA THR A 521 -2.70 -13.48 -15.68
C THR A 521 -2.68 -12.97 -14.23
N GLU A 522 -2.15 -13.77 -13.31
CA GLU A 522 -2.01 -13.44 -11.89
C GLU A 522 -0.92 -12.42 -11.65
N PHE A 523 0.27 -12.69 -12.20
CA PHE A 523 1.41 -11.80 -12.14
C PHE A 523 1.06 -10.40 -12.68
N LYS A 524 0.46 -10.32 -13.87
CA LYS A 524 0.05 -9.05 -14.51
C LYS A 524 -1.02 -8.31 -13.70
N SER A 525 -1.88 -9.01 -12.98
CA SER A 525 -2.88 -8.41 -12.10
C SER A 525 -2.25 -7.80 -10.85
N LYS A 526 -1.41 -8.56 -10.13
CA LYS A 526 -0.63 -8.07 -8.97
C LYS A 526 0.29 -6.89 -9.34
N PHE A 527 0.87 -6.91 -10.55
CA PHE A 527 1.77 -5.84 -11.01
C PHE A 527 1.05 -4.54 -11.38
N LYS A 528 -0.18 -4.61 -11.94
CA LYS A 528 -0.98 -3.43 -12.28
C LYS A 528 -1.53 -2.66 -11.08
N ARG A 529 -1.76 -3.32 -9.94
CA ARG A 529 -2.41 -2.74 -8.74
C ARG A 529 -1.46 -2.75 -7.54
N ARG A 530 -0.20 -2.33 -7.72
CA ARG A 530 0.77 -2.21 -6.61
C ARG A 530 0.29 -1.19 -5.56
N VAL A 531 0.35 -1.60 -4.29
CA VAL A 531 -0.18 -0.85 -3.14
C VAL A 531 0.88 -0.13 -2.30
N SER A 532 2.18 -0.35 -2.54
CA SER A 532 3.26 0.43 -1.91
C SER A 532 3.28 1.87 -2.39
N ALA A 533 3.49 2.80 -1.46
CA ALA A 533 3.64 4.23 -1.71
C ALA A 533 4.89 4.57 -2.55
N TYR A 534 5.98 3.81 -2.36
CA TYR A 534 7.31 4.18 -2.85
C TYR A 534 7.76 3.39 -4.09
N VAL A 535 6.91 2.51 -4.63
CA VAL A 535 7.20 1.77 -5.86
C VAL A 535 6.55 2.44 -7.07
N ALA A 536 7.39 2.75 -8.07
CA ALA A 536 6.98 3.28 -9.38
C ALA A 536 5.98 2.34 -10.09
N ASP A 537 5.19 2.87 -11.03
CA ASP A 537 4.39 1.98 -11.88
C ASP A 537 5.32 1.09 -12.72
N TRP A 538 4.88 -0.13 -13.00
CA TRP A 538 5.65 -1.07 -13.82
C TRP A 538 5.79 -0.57 -15.27
N ARG A 539 4.85 0.26 -15.74
CA ARG A 539 4.89 0.95 -17.03
C ARG A 539 5.90 2.11 -17.09
N ASP A 540 6.21 2.72 -15.94
CA ASP A 540 7.18 3.81 -15.91
C ASP A 540 8.57 3.24 -16.24
N PRO A 541 9.39 3.85 -17.13
CA PRO A 541 10.74 3.40 -17.44
C PRO A 541 11.77 3.77 -16.35
N ILE A 542 11.35 3.75 -15.07
CA ILE A 542 12.11 4.22 -13.91
C ILE A 542 12.57 3.04 -13.05
N ASN A 543 13.83 3.04 -12.61
CA ASN A 543 14.41 1.98 -11.77
C ASN A 543 14.24 0.57 -12.40
N LEU A 544 14.58 0.43 -13.68
CA LEU A 544 14.44 -0.82 -14.44
C LEU A 544 15.22 -2.01 -13.84
N GLU A 545 16.32 -1.73 -13.13
CA GLU A 545 17.16 -2.72 -12.45
C GLU A 545 16.71 -3.06 -11.01
N SER A 546 15.62 -2.46 -10.51
CA SER A 546 15.14 -2.72 -9.15
C SER A 546 14.69 -4.18 -8.96
N ALA A 547 15.01 -4.75 -7.79
CA ALA A 547 14.50 -6.05 -7.33
C ALA A 547 12.95 -6.11 -7.18
N ASP A 548 12.26 -4.96 -7.28
CA ASP A 548 10.80 -4.90 -7.41
C ASP A 548 10.29 -5.38 -8.77
N ARG A 549 11.09 -5.23 -9.84
CA ARG A 549 10.70 -5.62 -11.21
C ARG A 549 10.96 -7.09 -11.48
N ALA A 550 10.33 -7.62 -12.52
CA ALA A 550 10.67 -8.93 -13.06
C ALA A 550 11.87 -8.81 -14.00
N PRO A 551 12.99 -9.51 -13.75
CA PRO A 551 14.18 -9.41 -14.58
C PRO A 551 13.89 -9.83 -16.02
N GLY A 552 14.22 -8.97 -16.99
CA GLY A 552 14.01 -9.26 -18.42
C GLY A 552 12.54 -9.20 -18.87
N LEU A 553 11.65 -8.51 -18.14
CA LEU A 553 10.30 -8.18 -18.61
C LEU A 553 10.18 -6.77 -19.21
N GLY A 554 11.01 -5.81 -18.75
CA GLY A 554 10.93 -4.42 -19.20
C GLY A 554 9.72 -3.67 -18.65
N VAL A 555 8.98 -2.99 -19.54
CA VAL A 555 7.76 -2.21 -19.25
C VAL A 555 6.53 -2.73 -20.01
N ASP A 556 6.68 -3.80 -20.80
CA ASP A 556 5.63 -4.26 -21.72
C ASP A 556 4.58 -5.13 -21.03
N GLY A 557 3.31 -4.83 -21.34
CA GLY A 557 2.15 -5.54 -20.78
C GLY A 557 1.80 -6.84 -21.50
N VAL A 558 2.70 -7.38 -22.31
CA VAL A 558 2.51 -8.55 -23.18
C VAL A 558 3.17 -9.77 -22.54
N GLU A 559 2.54 -10.94 -22.66
CA GLU A 559 3.09 -12.18 -22.13
C GLU A 559 4.36 -12.59 -22.89
N PRO A 560 5.50 -12.79 -22.22
CA PRO A 560 6.65 -13.41 -22.87
C PRO A 560 6.35 -14.85 -23.26
N VAL A 561 6.74 -15.26 -24.47
CA VAL A 561 6.51 -16.61 -25.04
C VAL A 561 6.98 -17.74 -24.12
N ASP A 562 8.03 -17.50 -23.34
CA ASP A 562 8.67 -18.43 -22.42
C ASP A 562 8.25 -18.25 -20.93
N TRP A 563 7.26 -17.39 -20.64
CA TRP A 563 6.95 -16.97 -19.26
C TRP A 563 6.75 -18.15 -18.30
N ALA A 564 5.98 -19.15 -18.70
CA ALA A 564 5.68 -20.33 -17.89
C ALA A 564 6.95 -21.11 -17.46
N GLN A 565 8.03 -21.04 -18.24
CA GLN A 565 9.31 -21.72 -17.99
C GLN A 565 10.36 -20.82 -17.32
N ARG A 566 10.13 -19.50 -17.22
CA ARG A 566 11.11 -18.56 -16.64
C ARG A 566 11.40 -18.84 -15.17
N TYR A 567 12.59 -18.41 -14.76
CA TYR A 567 13.03 -18.31 -13.35
C TYR A 567 13.09 -19.65 -12.57
N CYS A 568 13.08 -20.80 -13.25
CA CYS A 568 13.26 -22.12 -12.64
C CYS A 568 14.74 -22.50 -12.46
N ASP A 569 15.48 -21.73 -11.65
CA ASP A 569 16.89 -22.02 -11.35
C ASP A 569 17.04 -23.27 -10.46
N ILE A 570 16.08 -23.48 -9.53
CA ILE A 570 16.06 -24.56 -8.56
C ILE A 570 14.64 -25.12 -8.43
N LYS A 571 14.51 -26.45 -8.47
CA LYS A 571 13.27 -27.15 -8.10
C LYS A 571 13.25 -27.39 -6.59
N ASP A 572 12.25 -26.83 -5.91
CA ASP A 572 12.11 -26.81 -4.46
C ASP A 572 10.70 -27.27 -4.05
N ASN A 573 10.55 -28.58 -3.84
CA ASN A 573 9.26 -29.20 -3.52
C ASN A 573 9.04 -29.35 -2.00
N LEU A 574 9.87 -28.73 -1.14
CA LEU A 574 9.87 -29.02 0.30
C LEU A 574 8.54 -28.66 0.97
N LEU A 575 8.03 -27.45 0.70
CA LEU A 575 6.74 -27.02 1.22
C LEU A 575 5.57 -27.76 0.55
N GLN A 576 5.69 -28.09 -0.75
CA GLN A 576 4.70 -28.89 -1.48
C GLN A 576 4.47 -30.26 -0.83
N GLN A 577 5.56 -30.98 -0.55
CA GLN A 577 5.52 -32.31 0.07
C GLN A 577 4.98 -32.27 1.50
N LEU A 578 5.36 -31.24 2.27
CA LEU A 578 4.89 -31.08 3.64
C LEU A 578 3.40 -30.71 3.70
N SER A 579 2.97 -29.77 2.85
CA SER A 579 1.55 -29.42 2.63
C SER A 579 0.73 -30.66 2.26
N ARG A 580 1.23 -31.53 1.37
CA ARG A 580 0.54 -32.78 1.00
C ARG A 580 0.36 -33.73 2.17
N ARG A 581 1.35 -33.85 3.05
CA ARG A 581 1.25 -34.71 4.24
C ARG A 581 0.21 -34.19 5.23
N TRP A 582 0.19 -32.88 5.45
CA TRP A 582 -0.69 -32.25 6.44
C TRP A 582 -2.14 -32.08 5.98
N PHE A 583 -2.36 -31.82 4.68
CA PHE A 583 -3.66 -31.38 4.16
C PHE A 583 -4.16 -32.14 2.93
N GLY A 584 -3.39 -33.12 2.42
CA GLY A 584 -3.71 -33.80 1.17
C GLY A 584 -3.40 -32.94 -0.06
N ASN A 585 -4.02 -33.26 -1.20
CA ASN A 585 -3.62 -32.72 -2.51
C ASN A 585 -4.03 -31.27 -2.80
N GLY A 586 -4.38 -30.47 -1.80
CA GLY A 586 -4.61 -29.02 -1.97
C GLY A 586 -5.32 -28.36 -0.80
N LEU A 587 -5.02 -27.07 -0.60
CA LEU A 587 -5.77 -26.18 0.31
C LEU A 587 -6.49 -25.05 -0.45
N GLY A 588 -6.37 -25.02 -1.79
CA GLY A 588 -7.07 -24.07 -2.66
C GLY A 588 -8.59 -24.09 -2.46
N SER A 589 -9.26 -23.05 -2.94
CA SER A 589 -10.72 -22.97 -2.88
C SER A 589 -11.34 -24.20 -3.55
N PRO A 590 -12.30 -24.90 -2.91
CA PRO A 590 -13.08 -25.92 -3.60
C PRO A 590 -13.70 -25.26 -4.83
N GLY A 591 -13.38 -25.79 -6.01
CA GLY A 591 -13.52 -25.05 -7.25
C GLY A 591 -14.94 -24.61 -7.54
N SER A 592 -15.07 -23.66 -8.48
CA SER A 592 -16.33 -23.26 -9.12
C SER A 592 -16.90 -24.41 -9.98
N GLN A 593 -17.23 -25.53 -9.34
CA GLN A 593 -18.10 -26.56 -9.88
C GLN A 593 -19.54 -26.16 -9.55
N ASP A 594 -20.05 -25.17 -10.27
CA ASP A 594 -21.45 -25.11 -10.72
C ASP A 594 -21.64 -23.93 -11.69
N THR A 595 -22.35 -24.22 -12.79
CA THR A 595 -22.72 -23.36 -13.96
C THR A 595 -21.60 -22.92 -14.91
#